data_AF-A0A3L9L8K2-F1
#
_entry.id   AF-A0A3L9L8K2-F1
#
_cell.length_a   1.000
_cell.length_b   1.000
_cell.length_c   1.000
_cell.angle_alpha   90.00
_cell.angle_beta   90.00
_cell.angle_gamma   90.00
#
_symmetry.space_group_name_H-M   'P 1'
#
loop_
_entity.id
_entity.type
_entity.pdbx_description
1 polymer ?
#
loop_
_entity_poly.entity_id
_entity_poly.type
_entity_poly.pdbx_seq_one_letter_code
_entity_poly.pdbx_strand_id
1 'polypeptide(L)'
;MALERLVFIRDGTIRGVPLEDHAGTGDLSDCYKLYFDPVPTRKPRYRLVYRYTPNEVQAVALEAVSVGEREGLAVYLQAAKRLGRDTH
;
A
#
# COMPACT_ATOMS: atom_id res chain seq x y z
N MET A 1 10.15 7.75 10.85
CA MET A 1 9.36 6.53 11.13
C MET A 1 8.42 6.09 10.00
N ALA A 2 7.74 7.01 9.33
CA ALA A 2 6.88 6.75 8.16
C ALA A 2 7.66 6.69 6.83
N LEU A 3 8.42 7.75 6.53
CA LEU A 3 9.24 7.89 5.33
C LEU A 3 10.39 6.87 5.26
N GLU A 4 10.99 6.51 6.39
CA GLU A 4 12.07 5.50 6.46
C GLU A 4 11.63 4.14 5.89
N ARG A 5 10.36 3.77 6.05
CA ARG A 5 9.83 2.52 5.48
C ARG A 5 9.82 2.56 3.96
N LEU A 6 9.52 3.70 3.35
CA LEU A 6 9.56 3.86 1.89
C LEU A 6 10.98 3.71 1.35
N VAL A 7 11.97 4.23 2.09
CA VAL A 7 13.40 4.03 1.77
C VAL A 7 13.76 2.55 1.84
N PHE A 8 13.38 1.84 2.90
CA PHE A 8 13.64 0.40 3.02
C PHE A 8 12.94 -0.45 1.96
N ILE A 9 11.74 -0.04 1.49
CA ILE A 9 11.07 -0.71 0.36
C ILE A 9 11.83 -0.45 -0.94
N ARG A 10 12.24 0.80 -1.18
CA ARG A 10 13.02 1.18 -2.37
C ARG A 10 14.34 0.44 -2.43
N ASP A 11 15.03 0.33 -1.30
CA ASP A 11 16.34 -0.33 -1.19
C ASP A 11 16.20 -1.86 -1.08
N GLY A 12 14.98 -2.40 -1.14
CA GLY A 12 14.69 -3.84 -1.14
C GLY A 12 14.88 -4.55 0.21
N THR A 13 15.14 -3.80 1.28
CA THR A 13 15.36 -4.35 2.63
C THR A 13 14.08 -4.91 3.25
N ILE A 14 12.92 -4.33 2.89
CA ILE A 14 11.60 -4.84 3.29
C ILE A 14 10.66 -4.88 2.08
N ARG A 15 9.72 -5.83 2.08
CA ARG A 15 8.70 -5.94 1.04
C ARG A 15 7.31 -6.08 1.66
N GLY A 16 6.33 -5.40 1.07
CA GLY A 16 4.93 -5.58 1.40
C GLY A 16 4.38 -6.91 0.90
N VAL A 17 3.20 -7.27 1.38
CA VAL A 17 2.43 -8.42 0.92
C VAL A 17 1.62 -7.98 -0.32
N PRO A 18 1.61 -8.74 -1.43
CA PRO A 18 0.77 -8.41 -2.58
C PRO A 18 -0.71 -8.32 -2.17
N LEU A 19 -1.42 -7.42 -2.83
CA LEU A 19 -2.87 -7.35 -2.78
C LEU A 19 -3.45 -8.11 -3.96
N GLU A 20 -4.76 -8.32 -3.91
CA GLU A 20 -5.53 -9.05 -4.92
C GLU A 20 -6.78 -8.22 -5.24
N ASP A 21 -7.49 -8.63 -6.28
CA ASP A 21 -8.85 -8.17 -6.51
C ASP A 21 -9.78 -8.66 -5.40
N HIS A 22 -10.62 -7.76 -4.91
CA HIS A 22 -11.51 -8.03 -3.80
C HIS A 22 -12.82 -7.26 -3.96
N ALA A 23 -13.95 -7.97 -3.89
CA ALA A 23 -15.28 -7.43 -4.13
C ALA A 23 -15.63 -6.19 -3.28
N GLY A 24 -15.08 -6.08 -2.07
CA GLY A 24 -15.32 -4.95 -1.17
C GLY A 24 -14.42 -3.72 -1.38
N THR A 25 -13.43 -3.78 -2.27
CA THR A 25 -12.46 -2.67 -2.47
C THR A 25 -12.13 -2.38 -3.93
N GLY A 26 -12.45 -3.28 -4.86
CA GLY A 26 -11.98 -3.21 -6.25
C GLY A 26 -10.59 -3.80 -6.43
N ASP A 27 -10.08 -3.74 -7.66
CA ASP A 27 -8.83 -4.37 -8.06
C ASP A 27 -7.59 -3.61 -7.56
N LEU A 28 -6.86 -4.22 -6.64
CA LEU A 28 -5.58 -3.74 -6.12
C LEU A 28 -4.43 -4.72 -6.42
N SER A 29 -4.57 -5.59 -7.43
CA SER A 29 -3.62 -6.68 -7.70
C SER A 29 -2.20 -6.22 -8.10
N ASP A 30 -2.04 -4.98 -8.55
CA ASP A 30 -0.74 -4.34 -8.80
C ASP A 30 -0.13 -3.66 -7.56
N CYS A 31 -0.84 -3.67 -6.44
CA CYS A 31 -0.45 -3.00 -5.20
C CYS A 31 0.06 -4.00 -4.14
N TYR A 32 0.71 -3.43 -3.13
CA TYR A 32 1.24 -4.13 -1.97
C TYR A 32 0.77 -3.43 -0.70
N LYS A 33 0.58 -4.21 0.38
CA LYS A 33 0.33 -3.70 1.73
C LYS A 33 1.54 -3.88 2.62
N LEU A 34 1.85 -2.86 3.42
CA LEU A 34 2.82 -2.92 4.51
C LEU A 34 2.18 -2.45 5.81
N TYR A 35 2.46 -3.14 6.92
CA TYR A 35 2.08 -2.64 8.25
C TYR A 35 2.90 -1.40 8.58
N PHE A 36 2.20 -0.28 8.81
CA PHE A 36 2.84 1.01 8.97
C PHE A 36 3.14 1.35 10.44
N ASP A 37 2.36 0.80 11.37
CA ASP A 37 2.52 0.95 12.81
C ASP A 37 2.70 -0.39 13.57
N PRO A 38 3.62 -1.28 13.15
CA PRO A 38 3.88 -2.50 13.89
C PRO A 38 4.42 -2.16 15.29
N VAL A 39 3.67 -2.54 16.32
CA VAL A 39 4.07 -2.47 17.72
C VAL A 39 3.94 -3.88 18.29
N PRO A 40 4.93 -4.41 19.05
CA PRO A 40 4.90 -5.80 19.51
C PRO A 40 3.67 -6.17 20.36
N THR A 41 3.13 -5.19 21.07
CA THR A 41 2.07 -5.36 22.07
C THR A 41 0.64 -5.27 21.51
N ARG A 42 0.47 -4.88 20.24
CA ARG A 42 -0.87 -4.73 19.63
C ARG A 42 -0.89 -5.07 18.15
N LYS A 43 -2.06 -5.44 17.66
CA LYS A 43 -2.28 -5.61 16.22
C LYS A 43 -2.03 -4.27 15.49
N PRO A 44 -1.31 -4.27 14.35
CA PRO A 44 -1.10 -3.07 13.56
C PRO A 44 -2.43 -2.52 13.02
N ARG A 45 -2.66 -1.23 13.25
CA ARG A 45 -3.90 -0.54 12.86
C ARG A 45 -3.77 0.10 11.48
N TYR A 46 -2.60 0.64 11.19
CA TYR A 46 -2.30 1.39 9.99
C TYR A 46 -1.59 0.54 8.95
N ARG A 47 -1.94 0.78 7.70
CA ARG A 47 -1.29 0.16 6.55
C ARG A 47 -0.88 1.23 5.55
N LEU A 48 0.23 0.97 4.87
CA LEU A 48 0.62 1.63 3.65
C LEU A 48 0.19 0.74 2.48
N VAL A 49 -0.52 1.29 1.52
CA VAL A 49 -0.73 0.71 0.19
C VAL A 49 0.21 1.42 -0.78
N TYR A 50 1.01 0.64 -1.51
CA TYR A 50 1.95 1.16 -2.48
C TYR A 50 1.98 0.30 -3.75
N ARG A 51 2.46 0.83 -4.86
CA ARG A 51 2.74 0.07 -6.08
C ARG A 51 4.06 0.47 -6.70
N TYR A 52 4.56 -0.39 -7.59
CA TYR A 52 5.70 -0.07 -8.43
C TYR A 52 5.20 0.44 -9.76
N THR A 53 5.58 1.66 -10.15
CA THR A 53 5.23 2.20 -11.46
C THR A 53 6.41 2.07 -12.42
N PRO A 54 6.19 1.64 -13.67
CA PRO A 54 7.22 1.76 -14.69
C PRO A 54 7.52 3.26 -14.91
N ASN A 55 8.78 3.64 -14.85
CA ASN A 55 9.22 4.98 -15.23
C ASN A 55 10.12 4.86 -16.46
N GLU A 56 9.98 5.78 -17.42
CA GLU A 56 10.55 5.70 -18.79
C GLU A 56 12.09 5.67 -18.83
N VAL A 57 12.77 5.83 -17.70
CA VAL A 57 14.24 6.00 -17.60
C VAL A 57 14.91 4.95 -16.70
N GLN A 58 14.44 3.70 -16.68
CA GLN A 58 15.07 2.55 -15.98
C GLN A 58 15.01 2.49 -14.44
N ALA A 59 14.36 3.43 -13.74
CA ALA A 59 14.15 3.32 -12.29
C ALA A 59 12.70 2.95 -11.97
N VAL A 60 12.48 1.77 -11.38
CA VAL A 60 11.17 1.41 -10.81
C VAL A 60 10.84 2.42 -9.70
N ALA A 61 9.83 3.26 -9.92
CA ALA A 61 9.41 4.24 -8.92
C ALA A 61 8.43 3.60 -7.93
N LEU A 62 8.65 3.86 -6.64
CA LEU A 62 7.76 3.44 -5.57
C LEU A 62 6.69 4.52 -5.36
N GLU A 63 5.44 4.20 -5.68
CA GLU A 63 4.31 5.10 -5.46
C GLU A 63 3.58 4.72 -4.17
N ALA A 64 3.60 5.61 -3.18
CA ALA A 64 2.77 5.49 -1.98
C ALA A 64 1.32 5.94 -2.29
N VAL A 65 0.42 4.99 -2.44
CA VAL A 65 -0.98 5.24 -2.86
C VAL A 65 -1.85 5.70 -1.68
N SER A 66 -1.79 5.01 -0.53
CA SER A 66 -2.53 5.42 0.67
C SER A 66 -1.85 4.99 1.96
N VAL A 67 -2.07 5.77 3.03
CA VAL A 67 -1.67 5.41 4.40
C VAL A 67 -2.85 5.72 5.31
N GLY A 68 -3.30 4.74 6.08
CA GLY A 68 -4.46 4.92 6.94
C GLY A 68 -4.82 3.66 7.72
N GLU A 69 -5.86 3.77 8.54
CA GLU A 69 -6.38 2.65 9.31
C GLU A 69 -7.06 1.60 8.40
N ARG A 70 -6.96 0.33 8.81
CA ARG A 70 -7.65 -0.77 8.12
C ARG A 70 -9.07 -1.03 8.62
N GLU A 71 -9.54 -0.27 9.61
CA GLU A 71 -10.92 -0.39 10.06
C GLU A 71 -11.88 -0.19 8.87
N GLY A 72 -12.88 -1.07 8.74
CA GLY A 72 -13.84 -1.02 7.63
C GLY A 72 -13.22 -1.06 6.22
N LEU A 73 -12.00 -1.57 6.04
CA LEU A 73 -11.24 -1.53 4.78
C LEU A 73 -10.91 -0.11 4.28
N ALA A 74 -11.00 0.92 5.13
CA ALA A 74 -10.92 2.33 4.74
C ALA A 74 -9.65 2.67 3.93
N VAL A 75 -8.47 2.20 4.36
CA VAL A 75 -7.20 2.43 3.65
C VAL A 75 -7.20 1.85 2.23
N TYR A 76 -7.88 0.73 2.00
CA TYR A 76 -7.96 0.07 0.69
C TYR A 76 -8.99 0.75 -0.21
N LEU A 77 -10.16 1.12 0.33
CA LEU A 77 -11.16 1.92 -0.37
C LEU A 77 -10.57 3.26 -0.83
N GLN A 78 -9.78 3.90 0.03
CA GLN A 78 -9.08 5.14 -0.33
C GLN A 78 -8.02 4.90 -1.41
N ALA A 79 -7.31 3.78 -1.39
CA ALA A 79 -6.36 3.42 -2.44
C ALA A 79 -7.06 3.23 -3.77
N ALA A 80 -8.13 2.43 -3.81
CA ALA A 80 -8.92 2.19 -5.02
C ALA A 80 -9.46 3.49 -5.61
N LYS A 81 -10.04 4.38 -4.77
CA LYS A 81 -10.50 5.70 -5.19
C LYS A 81 -9.39 6.57 -5.79
N ARG A 82 -8.19 6.58 -5.19
CA ARG A 82 -7.04 7.35 -5.71
C ARG A 82 -6.52 6.81 -7.03
N LEU A 83 -6.69 5.52 -7.26
CA LEU A 83 -6.33 4.84 -8.51
C LEU A 83 -7.45 4.84 -9.56
N GLY A 84 -8.63 5.40 -9.24
CA GLY A 84 -9.80 5.41 -10.12
C GLY A 84 -10.41 4.01 -10.34
N ARG A 85 -10.41 3.17 -9.31
CA ARG A 85 -10.87 1.77 -9.35
C ARG A 85 -12.00 1.49 -8.36
N ASP A 86 -12.63 2.53 -7.83
CA ASP A 86 -13.80 2.40 -6.99
C ASP A 86 -14.95 1.77 -7.79
N THR A 87 -15.54 0.72 -7.21
CA THR A 87 -16.72 0.06 -7.75
C THR A 87 -17.93 0.94 -7.45
N HIS A 88 -18.64 1.38 -8.50
CA HIS A 88 -19.91 2.12 -8.38
C HIS A 88 -21.04 1.23 -7.87
#